data_AF-A0A9X7TGZ0-F1
#
_entry.id   AF-A0A9X7TGZ0-F1
#
_cell.length_a   1.000
_cell.length_b   1.000
_cell.length_c   1.000
_cell.angle_alpha   90.00
_cell.angle_beta   90.00
_cell.angle_gamma   90.00
#
_symmetry.space_group_name_H-M   'P 1'
#
loop_
_entity.id
_entity.type
_entity.pdbx_description
1 polymer ?
#
loop_
_entity_poly.entity_id
_entity_poly.type
_entity_poly.pdbx_seq_one_letter_code
_entity_poly.pdbx_strand_id
1 'polypeptide(L)'
;MKYAFIIFSDPDIKSELVKAAHALHYAINLKKKGNEIAVYFEGLGEKILISDNSYIKPLVDEATKQGIIYGACGYCASPPHLNIKDKVIAKGFRLLGDENDHKDLSLFIDEGYQIILV
;
A
#
# COMPACT_ATOMS: atom_id res chain seq x y z
N MET A 1 10.85 12.02 10.83
CA MET A 1 9.87 11.19 11.56
C MET A 1 9.56 9.94 10.73
N LYS A 2 8.99 8.91 11.35
CA LYS A 2 8.58 7.68 10.67
C LYS A 2 7.07 7.67 10.47
N TYR A 3 6.58 7.51 9.24
CA TYR A 3 5.14 7.44 8.92
C TYR A 3 4.80 6.20 8.09
N ALA A 4 3.77 5.48 8.51
CA ALA A 4 3.23 4.34 7.77
C ALA A 4 1.82 4.69 7.29
N PHE A 5 1.66 4.79 5.97
CA PHE A 5 0.35 4.94 5.33
C PHE A 5 -0.20 3.54 5.07
N ILE A 6 -1.31 3.20 5.71
CA ILE A 6 -2.00 1.93 5.52
C ILE A 6 -3.25 2.21 4.69
N ILE A 7 -3.26 1.71 3.46
CA ILE A 7 -4.28 2.03 2.47
C ILE A 7 -5.20 0.83 2.28
N PHE A 8 -6.46 0.99 2.70
CA PHE A 8 -7.57 0.04 2.53
C PHE A 8 -8.51 0.41 1.37
N SER A 9 -8.44 1.67 0.91
CA SER A 9 -9.31 2.29 -0.09
C SER A 9 -9.37 1.53 -1.43
N ASP A 10 -10.56 1.13 -1.88
CA ASP A 10 -10.81 0.44 -3.16
C ASP A 10 -10.67 1.43 -4.35
N PRO A 11 -9.76 1.18 -5.31
CA PRO A 11 -9.61 2.05 -6.48
C PRO A 11 -10.82 2.04 -7.43
N ASP A 12 -11.73 1.06 -7.30
CA ASP A 12 -12.96 0.98 -8.10
C ASP A 12 -14.04 1.98 -7.60
N ILE A 13 -13.90 2.50 -6.38
CA ILE A 13 -14.81 3.49 -5.79
C ILE A 13 -14.16 4.88 -5.88
N LYS A 14 -14.78 5.81 -6.62
CA LYS A 14 -14.19 7.13 -6.91
C LYS A 14 -13.76 7.91 -5.66
N SER A 15 -14.55 7.90 -4.60
CA SER A 15 -14.21 8.60 -3.35
C SER A 15 -13.01 7.98 -2.64
N GLU A 16 -12.86 6.66 -2.70
CA GLU A 16 -11.75 5.92 -2.11
C GLU A 16 -10.48 6.05 -2.95
N LEU A 17 -10.60 6.00 -4.28
CA LEU A 17 -9.52 6.29 -5.21
C LEU A 17 -8.89 7.67 -4.94
N VAL A 18 -9.70 8.70 -4.68
CA VAL A 18 -9.22 10.05 -4.35
C VAL A 18 -8.49 10.08 -3.01
N LYS A 19 -8.99 9.36 -1.99
CA LYS A 19 -8.31 9.24 -0.68
C LYS A 19 -6.95 8.56 -0.83
N ALA A 20 -6.90 7.44 -1.55
CA ALA A 20 -5.66 6.72 -1.84
C ALA A 20 -4.65 7.61 -2.60
N ALA A 21 -5.12 8.38 -3.59
CA ALA A 21 -4.26 9.31 -4.32
C ALA A 21 -3.68 10.39 -3.39
N HIS A 22 -4.49 10.97 -2.49
CA HIS A 22 -3.99 11.92 -1.50
C HIS A 22 -2.97 11.30 -0.55
N ALA A 23 -3.20 10.08 -0.08
CA ALA A 23 -2.24 9.36 0.76
C ALA A 23 -0.89 9.18 0.06
N LEU A 24 -0.90 8.73 -1.20
CA LEU A 24 0.33 8.60 -1.99
C LEU A 24 1.02 9.94 -2.21
N HIS A 25 0.28 11.01 -2.52
CA HIS A 25 0.86 12.36 -2.62
C HIS A 25 1.53 12.82 -1.31
N TYR A 26 0.91 12.55 -0.16
CA TYR A 26 1.47 12.91 1.13
C TYR A 26 2.72 12.08 1.45
N ALA A 27 2.66 10.75 1.25
CA ALA A 27 3.78 9.84 1.44
C ALA A 27 5.00 10.25 0.59
N ILE A 28 4.80 10.48 -0.71
CA ILE A 28 5.82 10.94 -1.68
C ILE A 28 6.46 12.26 -1.22
N ASN A 29 5.66 13.24 -0.83
CA ASN A 29 6.18 14.55 -0.45
C ASN A 29 6.85 14.55 0.93
N LEU A 30 6.38 13.73 1.87
CA LEU A 30 7.03 13.57 3.17
C LEU A 30 8.38 12.87 3.04
N LYS A 31 8.50 11.87 2.14
CA LYS A 31 9.78 11.24 1.80
C LYS A 31 10.78 12.25 1.24
N LYS A 32 10.35 13.11 0.31
CA LYS A 32 11.19 14.20 -0.24
C LYS A 32 11.68 15.19 0.83
N LYS A 33 10.95 15.32 1.95
CA LYS A 33 11.34 16.15 3.12
C LYS A 33 12.25 15.41 4.11
N GLY A 34 12.75 14.22 3.78
CA GLY A 34 13.67 13.45 4.63
C GLY A 34 12.99 12.60 5.71
N ASN A 35 11.67 12.38 5.63
CA ASN A 35 11.00 11.44 6.52
C ASN A 35 11.19 9.99 6.05
N GLU A 36 11.11 9.06 6.99
CA GLU A 36 11.07 7.64 6.72
C GLU A 36 9.62 7.22 6.50
N ILE A 37 9.32 6.66 5.33
CA ILE A 37 7.97 6.42 4.87
C ILE A 37 7.82 4.95 4.50
N ALA A 38 6.75 4.34 4.98
CA ALA A 38 6.23 3.07 4.52
C ALA A 38 4.81 3.27 3.97
N VAL A 39 4.54 2.71 2.80
CA VAL A 39 3.19 2.61 2.24
C VAL A 39 2.85 1.12 2.17
N TYR A 40 1.79 0.73 2.85
CA TYR A 40 1.34 -0.65 2.96
C TYR A 40 -0.11 -0.74 2.51
N PHE A 41 -0.38 -1.70 1.62
CA PHE A 41 -1.69 -1.91 1.05
C PHE A 41 -2.36 -3.11 1.73
N GLU A 42 -3.57 -2.88 2.24
CA GLU A 42 -4.38 -3.90 2.92
C GLU A 42 -5.76 -3.95 2.27
N GLY A 43 -6.47 -5.08 2.43
CA GLY A 43 -7.82 -5.26 1.91
C GLY A 43 -7.93 -4.85 0.44
N LEU A 44 -9.00 -4.10 0.11
CA LEU A 44 -9.25 -3.68 -1.28
C LEU A 44 -8.22 -2.67 -1.83
N GLY A 45 -7.42 -2.05 -0.96
CA GLY A 45 -6.33 -1.16 -1.33
C GLY A 45 -5.25 -1.84 -2.17
N GLU A 46 -5.07 -3.16 -2.04
CA GLU A 46 -4.10 -3.90 -2.86
C GLU A 46 -4.37 -3.86 -4.36
N LYS A 47 -5.64 -3.66 -4.75
CA LYS A 47 -6.00 -3.48 -6.15
C LYS A 47 -5.30 -2.27 -6.78
N ILE A 48 -4.89 -1.28 -5.98
CA ILE A 48 -4.16 -0.09 -6.46
C ILE A 48 -2.83 -0.50 -7.12
N LEU A 49 -2.13 -1.49 -6.55
CA LEU A 49 -0.83 -1.96 -7.05
C LEU A 49 -0.92 -2.59 -8.45
N ILE A 50 -2.09 -3.14 -8.78
CA ILE A 50 -2.34 -3.81 -10.07
C ILE A 50 -3.25 -2.98 -10.99
N SER A 51 -3.66 -1.79 -10.57
CA SER A 51 -4.54 -0.92 -11.33
C SER A 51 -3.78 -0.22 -12.45
N ASP A 52 -4.36 -0.24 -13.67
CA ASP A 52 -3.88 0.55 -14.80
C ASP A 52 -4.63 1.90 -14.92
N ASN A 53 -5.35 2.31 -13.86
CA ASN A 53 -6.04 3.60 -13.83
C ASN A 53 -5.03 4.75 -13.92
N SER A 54 -5.16 5.57 -14.97
CA SER A 54 -4.22 6.65 -15.30
C SER A 54 -4.11 7.74 -14.23
N TYR A 55 -5.07 7.84 -13.31
CA TYR A 55 -5.05 8.79 -12.21
C TYR A 55 -4.10 8.36 -11.07
N ILE A 56 -4.14 7.08 -10.68
CA ILE A 56 -3.38 6.56 -9.53
C ILE A 56 -2.05 5.93 -9.94
N LYS A 57 -1.98 5.33 -11.14
CA LYS A 57 -0.80 4.62 -11.63
C LYS A 57 0.49 5.46 -11.57
N PRO A 58 0.51 6.74 -12.00
CA PRO A 58 1.71 7.57 -11.89
C PRO A 58 2.21 7.77 -10.45
N LEU A 59 1.29 7.76 -9.48
CA LEU A 59 1.64 7.89 -8.05
C LEU A 59 2.23 6.60 -7.49
N VAL A 60 1.70 5.44 -7.89
CA VAL A 60 2.28 4.14 -7.56
C VAL A 60 3.67 4.00 -8.17
N ASP A 61 3.85 4.40 -9.42
CA ASP A 61 5.14 4.35 -10.11
C ASP A 61 6.19 5.24 -9.41
N GLU A 62 5.82 6.46 -9.02
CA GLU A 62 6.71 7.36 -8.26
C GLU A 62 7.01 6.84 -6.84
N ALA A 63 6.01 6.32 -6.12
CA ALA A 63 6.21 5.71 -4.80
C ALA A 63 7.13 4.47 -4.87
N THR A 64 7.01 3.68 -5.94
CA THR A 64 7.91 2.56 -6.23
C THR A 64 9.33 3.05 -6.47
N LYS A 65 9.50 4.07 -7.32
CA LYS A 65 10.80 4.68 -7.62
C LYS A 65 11.49 5.24 -6.37
N GLN A 66 10.73 5.79 -5.43
CA GLN A 66 11.28 6.29 -4.16
C GLN A 66 11.55 5.19 -3.12
N GLY A 67 11.20 3.93 -3.42
CA GLY A 67 11.38 2.81 -2.51
C GLY A 67 10.55 2.90 -1.23
N ILE A 68 9.38 3.55 -1.28
CA ILE A 68 8.53 3.75 -0.10
C ILE A 68 7.37 2.75 -0.01
N ILE A 69 7.13 1.95 -1.05
CA ILE A 69 6.13 0.87 -0.99
C ILE A 69 6.71 -0.26 -0.14
N TYR A 70 6.15 -0.40 1.06
CA TYR A 70 6.50 -1.47 1.98
C TYR A 70 5.88 -2.80 1.55
N GLY A 71 4.79 -2.84 0.79
CA GLY A 71 4.22 -4.09 0.26
C GLY A 71 2.71 -4.16 0.42
N ALA A 72 2.17 -5.36 0.30
CA ALA A 72 0.75 -5.67 0.41
C ALA A 72 0.49 -6.85 1.35
N CYS A 73 -0.76 -6.99 1.81
CA CYS A 73 -1.16 -8.04 2.72
C CYS A 73 -1.28 -9.40 2.02
N GLY A 74 -0.48 -10.38 2.47
CA GLY A 74 -0.50 -11.73 1.91
C GLY A 74 -1.82 -12.47 2.18
N TYR A 75 -2.44 -12.21 3.33
CA TYR A 75 -3.75 -12.76 3.68
C TYR A 75 -4.84 -12.22 2.76
N CYS A 76 -4.93 -10.89 2.57
CA CYS A 76 -5.93 -10.29 1.68
C CYS A 76 -5.70 -10.62 0.20
N ALA A 77 -4.44 -10.72 -0.25
CA ALA A 77 -4.10 -11.15 -1.61
C ALA A 77 -4.49 -12.60 -1.94
N SER A 78 -4.65 -13.45 -0.92
CA SER A 78 -4.80 -14.90 -1.06
C SER A 78 -6.06 -15.31 -1.83
N PRO A 79 -6.09 -16.53 -2.41
CA PRO A 79 -7.21 -17.00 -3.23
C PRO A 79 -8.60 -16.95 -2.56
N PRO A 80 -8.77 -17.25 -1.25
CA PRO A 80 -10.06 -17.14 -0.58
C PRO A 80 -10.59 -15.70 -0.44
N HIS A 81 -9.73 -14.71 -0.62
CA HIS A 81 -10.04 -13.29 -0.44
C HIS A 81 -10.10 -12.58 -1.78
N LEU A 82 -9.03 -11.88 -2.18
CA LEU A 82 -9.02 -11.13 -3.44
C LEU A 82 -8.52 -11.96 -4.62
N ASN A 83 -7.79 -13.06 -4.36
CA ASN A 83 -7.19 -13.89 -5.41
C ASN A 83 -6.33 -13.09 -6.40
N ILE A 84 -5.48 -12.21 -5.88
CA ILE A 84 -4.60 -11.32 -6.66
C ILE A 84 -3.11 -11.53 -6.38
N LYS A 85 -2.75 -12.47 -5.51
CA LYS A 85 -1.36 -12.81 -5.13
C LYS A 85 -0.39 -12.80 -6.32
N ASP A 86 -0.70 -13.56 -7.37
CA ASP A 86 0.19 -13.69 -8.52
C ASP A 86 0.34 -12.38 -9.31
N LYS A 87 -0.72 -11.56 -9.38
CA LYS A 87 -0.68 -10.26 -10.07
C LYS A 87 0.18 -9.26 -9.31
N VAL A 88 0.08 -9.23 -7.98
CA VAL A 88 0.88 -8.36 -7.11
C VAL A 88 2.36 -8.72 -7.22
N ILE A 89 2.69 -10.02 -7.15
CA ILE A 89 4.05 -10.53 -7.32
C ILE A 89 4.59 -10.25 -8.72
N ALA A 90 3.80 -10.45 -9.77
CA ALA A 90 4.20 -10.18 -11.16
C ALA A 90 4.52 -8.69 -11.41
N LYS A 91 3.92 -7.77 -10.65
CA LYS A 91 4.27 -6.34 -10.65
C LYS A 91 5.51 -6.01 -9.80
N GLY A 92 6.10 -7.00 -9.13
CA GLY A 92 7.33 -6.85 -8.34
C GLY A 92 7.10 -6.41 -6.89
N PHE A 93 5.86 -6.43 -6.40
CA PHE A 93 5.55 -6.07 -5.02
C PHE A 93 5.62 -7.30 -4.11
N ARG A 94 6.17 -7.11 -2.91
CA ARG A 94 6.21 -8.16 -1.89
C ARG A 94 4.89 -8.27 -1.15
N LEU A 95 4.56 -9.49 -0.75
CA LEU A 95 3.43 -9.79 0.14
C LEU A 95 3.95 -10.10 1.54
N LEU A 96 3.27 -9.58 2.55
CA LEU A 96 3.57 -9.81 3.96
C LEU A 96 2.60 -10.84 4.53
N GLY A 97 3.12 -11.93 5.08
CA GLY A 97 2.30 -13.05 5.51
C GLY A 97 1.75 -13.84 4.32
N ASP A 98 0.71 -14.64 4.58
CA ASP A 98 0.08 -15.52 3.62
C ASP A 98 -1.38 -15.84 4.02
N GLU A 99 -1.99 -16.86 3.40
CA GLU A 99 -3.38 -17.27 3.66
C GLU A 99 -3.65 -17.69 5.12
N ASN A 100 -2.61 -18.01 5.90
CA ASN A 100 -2.70 -18.41 7.31
C ASN A 100 -2.09 -17.36 8.26
N ASP A 101 -1.58 -16.24 7.75
CA ASP A 101 -0.81 -15.26 8.50
C ASP A 101 -1.22 -13.84 8.12
N HIS A 102 -2.26 -13.33 8.77
CA HIS A 102 -2.69 -11.93 8.63
C HIS A 102 -1.89 -11.05 9.60
N LYS A 103 -0.90 -10.32 9.07
CA LYS A 103 -0.09 -9.40 9.85
C LYS A 103 -0.93 -8.23 10.38
N ASP A 104 -0.78 -7.93 11.67
CA ASP A 104 -1.35 -6.71 12.25
C ASP A 104 -0.37 -5.52 12.13
N LEU A 105 -0.74 -4.35 12.66
CA LEU A 105 0.05 -3.14 12.53
C LEU A 105 1.26 -3.06 13.47
N SER A 106 1.51 -4.08 14.32
CA SER A 106 2.71 -4.14 15.18
C SER A 106 3.99 -4.01 14.38
N LEU A 107 4.03 -4.55 13.15
CA LEU A 107 5.19 -4.48 12.26
C LEU A 107 5.65 -3.04 11.92
N PHE A 108 4.77 -2.06 12.10
CA PHE A 108 5.09 -0.64 11.96
C PHE A 108 5.23 0.04 13.33
N ILE A 109 4.37 -0.30 14.29
CA ILE A 109 4.36 0.33 15.62
C ILE A 109 5.67 0.04 16.36
N ASP A 110 6.12 -1.21 16.34
CA ASP A 110 7.34 -1.65 17.03
C ASP A 110 8.60 -0.97 16.46
N GLU A 111 8.55 -0.60 15.18
CA GLU A 111 9.60 0.14 14.48
C GLU A 111 9.52 1.68 14.67
N GLY A 112 8.53 2.15 15.44
CA GLY A 112 8.34 3.56 15.80
C GLY A 112 7.61 4.40 14.75
N TYR A 113 6.86 3.78 13.84
CA TYR A 113 6.07 4.50 12.85
C TYR A 113 4.79 5.10 13.45
N GLN A 114 4.48 6.33 13.04
CA GLN A 114 3.14 6.90 13.21
C GLN A 114 2.23 6.38 12.09
N ILE A 115 1.13 5.74 12.47
CA ILE A 115 0.19 5.13 11.53
C ILE A 115 -0.81 6.17 11.01
N ILE A 116 -1.01 6.18 9.70
CA ILE A 116 -2.05 6.95 9.00
C ILE A 116 -2.90 5.95 8.22
N LEU A 117 -4.13 5.73 8.67
CA LEU A 117 -5.09 4.84 8.00
C LEU A 117 -5.87 5.59 6.93
N VAL A 118 -6.04 4.99 5.75
CA VAL A 118 -6.70 5.59 4.59
C VAL A 118 -7.62 4.61 3.86
#